data_AF-A0A4R3NR30-F1
#
_entry.id   AF-A0A4R3NR30-F1
#
_cell.length_a   1.000
_cell.length_b   1.000
_cell.length_c   1.000
_cell.angle_alpha   90.00
_cell.angle_beta   90.00
_cell.angle_gamma   90.00
#
_symmetry.space_group_name_H-M   'P 1'
#
loop_
_entity.id
_entity.type
_entity.pdbx_description
1 polymer ?
#
loop_
_entity_poly.entity_id
_entity_poly.type
_entity_poly.pdbx_seq_one_letter_code
_entity_poly.pdbx_strand_id
1 'polypeptide(L)'
;MNNMKGMRHASNIAWVLQWVLNAGLIVLAAVLVFFLAKETFTMASLMFGGNQEAKAYELLEGIVIYFLYFEFIALIIKYFMSGYHFPLRYFIYIGITAIIRLIIVDHSDPMTTLLHAGAILVLVVALYIANTEKLKRE
;
A
#
# COMPACT_ATOMS: atom_id res chain seq x y z
N MET A 1 -22.35 16.53 35.48
CA MET A 1 -23.19 15.71 34.57
C MET A 1 -23.17 16.16 33.09
N ASN A 2 -22.30 17.11 32.68
CA ASN A 2 -22.20 17.56 31.28
C ASN A 2 -21.14 16.81 30.43
N ASN A 3 -20.18 16.10 31.03
CA ASN A 3 -19.13 15.38 30.29
C ASN A 3 -19.57 14.07 29.63
N MET A 4 -20.74 13.51 30.00
CA MET A 4 -21.23 12.25 29.41
C MET A 4 -21.92 12.42 28.05
N LYS A 5 -22.33 13.64 27.68
CA LYS A 5 -22.95 13.91 26.36
C LYS A 5 -21.90 13.98 25.25
N GLY A 6 -20.72 14.55 25.51
CA GLY A 6 -19.63 14.65 24.51
C GLY A 6 -19.08 13.29 24.07
N MET A 7 -18.93 12.34 24.98
CA MET A 7 -18.43 10.99 24.68
C MET A 7 -19.36 10.18 23.76
N ARG A 8 -20.68 10.39 23.86
CA ARG A 8 -21.67 9.71 22.99
C ARG A 8 -21.62 10.21 21.55
N HIS A 9 -21.38 11.51 21.32
CA HIS A 9 -21.29 12.06 19.97
C HIS A 9 -19.97 11.66 19.30
N ALA A 10 -18.85 11.69 20.03
CA ALA A 10 -17.56 11.22 19.52
C ALA A 10 -17.60 9.73 19.13
N SER A 11 -18.24 8.89 19.96
CA SER A 11 -18.42 7.46 19.67
C SER A 11 -19.29 7.21 18.44
N ASN A 12 -20.39 7.94 18.30
CA ASN A 12 -21.27 7.82 17.13
C ASN A 12 -20.56 8.25 15.83
N ILE A 13 -19.78 9.33 15.86
CA ILE A 13 -18.99 9.80 14.70
C ILE A 13 -17.93 8.75 14.34
N ALA A 14 -17.19 8.24 15.32
CA ALA A 14 -16.18 7.20 15.10
C ALA A 14 -16.79 5.94 14.47
N TRP A 15 -17.97 5.51 14.95
CA TRP A 15 -18.69 4.36 14.41
C TRP A 15 -19.12 4.57 12.94
N VAL A 16 -19.65 5.75 12.60
CA VAL A 16 -20.01 6.08 11.21
C VAL A 16 -18.77 6.12 10.32
N LEU A 17 -17.69 6.77 10.76
CA LEU A 17 -16.43 6.83 10.01
C LEU A 17 -15.86 5.42 9.76
N GLN A 18 -15.90 4.56 10.77
CA GLN A 18 -15.44 3.18 10.68
C GLN A 18 -16.24 2.39 9.63
N TRP A 19 -17.55 2.58 9.59
CA TRP A 19 -18.40 1.92 8.61
C TRP A 19 -18.12 2.40 7.19
N VAL A 20 -17.98 3.72 7.00
CA VAL A 20 -17.61 4.33 5.71
C VAL A 20 -16.24 3.85 5.25
N LEU A 21 -15.24 3.79 6.14
CA LEU A 21 -13.90 3.30 5.84
C LEU A 21 -13.92 1.84 5.40
N ASN A 22 -14.63 0.98 6.12
CA ASN A 22 -14.76 -0.44 5.78
C ASN A 22 -15.43 -0.64 4.42
N ALA A 23 -16.52 0.08 4.15
CA ALA A 23 -17.19 0.03 2.86
C ALA A 23 -16.26 0.48 1.72
N GLY A 24 -15.53 1.58 1.93
CA GLY A 24 -14.54 2.08 0.98
C GLY A 24 -13.42 1.07 0.70
N LEU A 25 -12.89 0.40 1.72
CA LEU A 25 -11.83 -0.61 1.58
C LEU A 25 -12.31 -1.85 0.83
N ILE A 26 -13.56 -2.29 1.04
CA ILE A 26 -14.14 -3.41 0.28
C ILE A 26 -14.26 -3.06 -1.20
N VAL A 27 -14.79 -1.87 -1.51
CA VAL A 27 -14.90 -1.40 -2.91
C VAL A 27 -13.52 -1.29 -3.54
N LEU A 28 -12.55 -0.70 -2.83
CA LEU A 28 -11.17 -0.59 -3.31
C LEU A 28 -10.54 -1.97 -3.57
N ALA A 29 -10.71 -2.93 -2.65
CA ALA A 29 -10.20 -4.28 -2.84
C ALA A 29 -10.79 -4.95 -4.09
N ALA A 30 -12.10 -4.81 -4.32
CA ALA A 30 -12.74 -5.36 -5.51
C ALA A 30 -12.17 -4.77 -6.81
N VAL A 31 -11.96 -3.45 -6.85
CA VAL A 31 -11.35 -2.75 -7.99
C VAL A 31 -9.92 -3.21 -8.21
N LEU A 32 -9.12 -3.32 -7.15
CA LEU A 32 -7.73 -3.78 -7.25
C LEU A 32 -7.62 -5.22 -7.74
N VAL A 33 -8.48 -6.13 -7.27
CA VAL A 33 -8.53 -7.52 -7.75
C VAL A 33 -8.89 -7.57 -9.24
N PHE A 34 -9.85 -6.74 -9.67
CA PHE A 34 -10.20 -6.63 -11.09
C PHE A 34 -9.02 -6.14 -11.94
N PHE A 35 -8.33 -5.08 -11.52
CA PHE A 35 -7.14 -4.59 -12.23
C PHE A 35 -6.00 -5.59 -12.24
N LEU A 36 -5.78 -6.30 -11.13
CA LEU A 36 -4.78 -7.35 -11.03
C LEU A 36 -5.06 -8.47 -12.04
N ALA A 37 -6.32 -8.92 -12.17
CA ALA A 37 -6.69 -9.92 -13.17
C ALA A 37 -6.49 -9.41 -14.60
N LYS A 38 -6.90 -8.16 -14.90
CA LYS A 38 -6.68 -7.52 -16.20
C LYS A 38 -5.20 -7.46 -16.56
N GLU A 39 -4.35 -7.09 -15.61
CA GLU A 39 -2.90 -7.01 -15.80
C GLU A 39 -2.31 -8.40 -16.09
N THR A 40 -2.75 -9.44 -15.37
CA THR A 40 -2.37 -10.83 -15.65
C THR A 40 -2.67 -11.24 -17.09
N PHE A 41 -3.86 -10.90 -17.60
CA PHE A 41 -4.22 -11.19 -18.99
C PHE A 41 -3.34 -10.44 -20.00
N THR A 42 -3.03 -9.17 -19.70
CA THR A 42 -2.16 -8.33 -20.54
C THR A 42 -0.77 -8.94 -20.65
N MET A 43 -0.15 -9.27 -19.52
CA MET A 43 1.15 -9.97 -19.49
C MET A 43 1.13 -11.31 -20.21
N ALA A 44 0.10 -12.13 -19.97
CA ALA A 44 -0.04 -13.40 -20.66
C ALA A 44 -0.06 -13.20 -22.18
N SER A 45 -0.83 -12.22 -22.66
CA SER A 45 -0.89 -11.91 -24.09
C SER A 45 0.46 -11.41 -24.65
N LEU A 46 1.23 -10.62 -23.88
CA LEU A 46 2.58 -10.17 -24.25
C LEU A 46 3.57 -11.34 -24.34
N MET A 47 3.42 -12.37 -23.49
CA MET A 47 4.23 -13.58 -23.55
C MET A 47 3.92 -14.42 -24.79
N PHE A 48 2.65 -14.52 -25.20
CA PHE A 48 2.20 -15.40 -26.28
C PHE A 48 2.08 -14.73 -27.68
N GLY A 49 1.93 -13.41 -27.78
CA GLY A 49 1.81 -12.66 -29.04
C GLY A 49 3.15 -12.08 -29.51
N GLY A 50 3.62 -12.40 -30.71
CA GLY A 50 5.00 -12.13 -31.19
C GLY A 50 5.37 -10.65 -31.41
N ASN A 51 6.62 -10.30 -31.00
CA ASN A 51 7.55 -9.24 -31.47
C ASN A 51 8.58 -8.95 -30.37
N GLN A 52 9.88 -9.14 -30.60
CA GLN A 52 10.83 -9.51 -29.53
C GLN A 52 11.51 -8.36 -28.75
N GLU A 53 11.60 -7.13 -29.25
CA GLU A 53 12.49 -6.13 -28.61
C GLU A 53 11.81 -5.12 -27.67
N ALA A 54 10.53 -4.77 -27.89
CA ALA A 54 9.80 -3.87 -27.00
C ALA A 54 9.22 -4.57 -25.73
N LYS A 55 9.29 -5.91 -25.67
CA LYS A 55 8.61 -6.70 -24.64
C LYS A 55 9.22 -6.61 -23.24
N ALA A 56 10.54 -6.53 -23.12
CA ALA A 56 11.18 -6.66 -21.82
C ALA A 56 10.84 -5.50 -20.87
N TYR A 57 10.86 -4.27 -21.40
CA TYR A 57 10.49 -3.08 -20.64
C TYR A 57 8.99 -3.05 -20.31
N GLU A 58 8.13 -3.37 -21.28
CA GLU A 58 6.68 -3.41 -21.08
C GLU A 58 6.25 -4.51 -20.09
N LEU A 59 6.91 -5.67 -20.12
CA LEU A 59 6.71 -6.73 -19.13
C LEU A 59 7.20 -6.32 -17.74
N LEU A 60 8.38 -5.69 -17.64
CA LEU A 60 8.91 -5.23 -16.37
C LEU A 60 7.98 -4.18 -15.73
N GLU A 61 7.52 -3.21 -16.53
CA GLU A 61 6.57 -2.19 -16.10
C GLU A 61 5.27 -2.83 -15.59
N GLY A 62 4.70 -3.75 -16.36
CA GLY A 62 3.54 -4.52 -15.92
C GLY A 62 3.81 -5.24 -14.59
N ILE A 63 4.98 -5.89 -14.42
CA ILE A 63 5.29 -6.68 -13.21
C ILE A 63 5.31 -5.78 -11.98
N VAL A 64 5.88 -4.58 -12.12
CA VAL A 64 5.91 -3.58 -11.05
C VAL A 64 4.48 -3.16 -10.66
N ILE A 65 3.61 -2.91 -11.65
CA ILE A 65 2.20 -2.57 -11.45
C ILE A 65 1.43 -3.73 -10.80
N TYR A 66 1.64 -4.95 -11.26
CA TYR A 66 1.02 -6.15 -10.70
C TYR A 66 1.37 -6.32 -9.22
N PHE A 67 2.65 -6.18 -8.88
CA PHE A 67 3.10 -6.27 -7.49
C PHE A 67 2.56 -5.12 -6.63
N LEU A 68 2.20 -3.96 -7.22
CA LEU A 68 1.59 -2.83 -6.52
C LEU A 68 0.18 -3.20 -6.07
N TYR A 69 -0.63 -3.74 -6.98
CA TYR A 69 -1.97 -4.19 -6.64
C TYR A 69 -1.96 -5.28 -5.57
N PHE A 70 -1.06 -6.26 -5.70
CA PHE A 70 -0.89 -7.32 -4.69
C PHE A 70 -0.59 -6.75 -3.30
N GLU A 71 0.31 -5.77 -3.23
CA GLU A 71 0.73 -5.17 -1.97
C GLU A 71 -0.39 -4.38 -1.27
N PHE A 72 -1.14 -3.59 -2.03
CA PHE A 72 -2.31 -2.89 -1.49
C PHE A 72 -3.42 -3.86 -1.03
N ILE A 73 -3.67 -4.93 -1.79
CA ILE A 73 -4.60 -5.98 -1.36
C ILE A 73 -4.13 -6.62 -0.04
N ALA A 74 -2.83 -6.93 0.09
CA ALA A 74 -2.28 -7.48 1.32
C ALA A 74 -2.46 -6.53 2.53
N LEU A 75 -2.31 -5.22 2.32
CA LEU A 75 -2.58 -4.21 3.34
C LEU A 75 -4.05 -4.20 3.77
N ILE A 76 -4.99 -4.26 2.82
CA ILE A 76 -6.43 -4.32 3.11
C ILE A 76 -6.78 -5.59 3.88
N ILE A 77 -6.21 -6.74 3.50
CA ILE A 77 -6.40 -8.00 4.23
C ILE A 77 -5.89 -7.86 5.68
N LYS A 78 -4.68 -7.32 5.87
CA LYS A 78 -4.12 -7.09 7.20
C LYS A 78 -4.97 -6.16 8.06
N TYR A 79 -5.52 -5.10 7.47
CA TYR A 79 -6.45 -4.21 8.14
C TYR A 79 -7.65 -4.95 8.74
N PHE A 80 -8.30 -5.82 7.97
CA PHE A 80 -9.43 -6.62 8.47
C PHE A 80 -8.97 -7.67 9.49
N MET A 81 -7.81 -8.30 9.30
CA MET A 81 -7.26 -9.29 10.24
C MET A 81 -6.83 -8.68 11.58
N SER A 82 -6.44 -7.41 11.62
CA SER A 82 -6.03 -6.69 12.83
C SER A 82 -7.21 -6.06 13.60
N GLY A 83 -8.43 -6.54 13.38
CA GLY A 83 -9.62 -6.06 14.09
C GLY A 83 -9.92 -4.58 13.79
N TYR A 84 -9.84 -4.20 12.51
CA TYR A 84 -10.11 -2.84 12.00
C TYR A 84 -9.12 -1.76 12.45
N HIS A 85 -8.01 -2.16 13.08
CA HIS A 85 -6.90 -1.26 13.39
C HIS A 85 -5.92 -1.22 12.23
N PHE A 86 -5.55 -0.02 11.83
CA PHE A 86 -4.61 0.16 10.73
C PHE A 86 -3.19 -0.20 11.20
N PRO A 87 -2.56 -1.25 10.64
CA PRO A 87 -1.30 -1.75 11.15
C PRO A 87 -0.15 -0.86 10.65
N LEU A 88 0.18 0.18 11.41
CA LEU A 88 1.13 1.24 11.03
C LEU A 88 2.48 0.68 10.51
N ARG A 89 2.98 -0.39 11.13
CA ARG A 89 4.21 -1.06 10.70
C ARG A 89 4.13 -1.58 9.27
N TYR A 90 3.02 -2.21 8.91
CA TYR A 90 2.83 -2.75 7.57
C TYR A 90 2.70 -1.63 6.55
N PHE A 91 2.02 -0.55 6.91
CA PHE A 91 1.95 0.63 6.06
C PHE A 91 3.33 1.22 5.76
N ILE A 92 4.22 1.29 6.75
CA ILE A 92 5.60 1.74 6.54
C ILE A 92 6.36 0.77 5.60
N TYR A 93 6.16 -0.55 5.74
CA TYR A 93 6.73 -1.51 4.80
C TYR A 93 6.25 -1.29 3.37
N ILE A 94 4.95 -1.07 3.17
CA ILE A 94 4.38 -0.73 1.84
C ILE A 94 4.96 0.59 1.30
N GLY A 95 5.21 1.58 2.16
CA GLY A 95 5.84 2.84 1.75
C GLY A 95 7.28 2.63 1.27
N ILE A 96 8.06 1.82 1.98
CA ILE A 96 9.45 1.54 1.63
C ILE A 96 9.52 0.80 0.29
N THR A 97 8.74 -0.26 0.12
CA THR A 97 8.69 -1.06 -1.12
C THR A 97 8.20 -0.24 -2.31
N ALA A 98 7.27 0.69 -2.13
CA ALA A 98 6.79 1.60 -3.18
C ALA A 98 7.91 2.54 -3.66
N ILE A 99 8.68 3.13 -2.75
CA ILE A 99 9.82 4.00 -3.13
C ILE A 99 10.93 3.19 -3.80
N ILE A 100 11.23 1.99 -3.28
CA ILE A 100 12.20 1.08 -3.93
C ILE A 100 11.75 0.76 -5.36
N ARG A 101 10.46 0.46 -5.57
CA ARG A 101 9.93 0.19 -6.92
C ARG A 101 9.98 1.40 -7.83
N LEU A 102 9.74 2.59 -7.30
CA LEU A 102 9.87 3.83 -8.05
C LEU A 102 11.30 4.01 -8.57
N ILE A 103 12.32 3.76 -7.74
CA ILE A 103 13.75 3.84 -8.14
C ILE A 103 14.08 2.82 -9.24
N ILE A 104 13.52 1.60 -9.18
CA ILE A 104 13.80 0.56 -10.19
C ILE A 104 13.25 0.98 -11.56
N VAL A 105 12.05 1.57 -11.60
CA VAL A 105 11.36 1.93 -12.85
C VAL A 105 11.86 3.25 -13.43
N ASP A 106 12.02 4.28 -12.61
CA ASP A 106 12.43 5.63 -13.05
C ASP A 106 13.73 6.04 -12.35
N HIS A 107 14.85 5.86 -13.04
CA HIS A 107 16.18 6.24 -12.56
C HIS A 107 16.85 7.27 -13.49
N SER A 108 16.05 8.10 -14.15
CA SER A 108 16.51 9.04 -15.17
C SER A 108 17.40 10.16 -14.62
N ASP A 109 17.14 10.60 -13.37
CA ASP A 109 17.86 11.70 -12.72
C ASP A 109 18.56 11.22 -11.42
N PRO A 110 19.88 11.44 -11.28
CA PRO A 110 20.61 11.09 -10.07
C PRO A 110 20.13 11.83 -8.81
N MET A 111 19.62 13.06 -8.95
CA MET A 111 19.18 13.85 -7.80
C MET A 111 17.85 13.34 -7.23
N THR A 112 16.87 13.00 -8.08
CA THR A 112 15.62 12.36 -7.61
C THR A 112 15.89 11.02 -6.93
N THR A 113 16.79 10.22 -7.50
CA THR A 113 17.21 8.93 -6.91
C THR A 113 17.81 9.11 -5.51
N LEU A 114 18.63 10.14 -5.31
CA LEU A 114 19.20 10.47 -4.00
C LEU A 114 18.14 10.89 -2.99
N LEU A 115 17.14 11.68 -3.41
CA LEU A 115 16.01 12.07 -2.56
C LEU A 115 15.14 10.86 -2.18
N HIS A 116 14.90 9.94 -3.12
CA HIS A 116 14.17 8.70 -2.84
C HIS A 116 14.93 7.80 -1.85
N ALA A 117 16.25 7.67 -1.98
CA ALA A 117 17.07 6.97 -1.00
C ALA A 117 17.02 7.64 0.39
N GLY A 118 17.04 8.98 0.44
CA GLY A 118 16.84 9.74 1.68
C GLY A 118 15.46 9.50 2.31
N ALA A 119 14.40 9.43 1.51
CA ALA A 119 13.06 9.12 1.98
C ALA A 119 12.96 7.69 2.56
N ILE A 120 13.62 6.70 1.94
CA ILE A 120 13.73 5.35 2.49
C ILE A 120 14.41 5.38 3.86
N LEU A 121 15.51 6.12 4.02
CA LEU A 121 16.18 6.28 5.32
C LEU A 121 15.24 6.85 6.39
N VAL A 122 14.45 7.87 6.05
CA VAL A 122 13.45 8.45 6.97
C VAL A 122 12.40 7.41 7.36
N LEU A 123 11.87 6.64 6.40
CA LEU A 123 10.90 5.58 6.69
C LEU A 123 11.47 4.46 7.55
N VAL A 124 12.73 4.07 7.32
CA VAL A 124 13.43 3.07 8.14
C VAL A 124 13.63 3.58 9.57
N VAL A 125 13.97 4.85 9.76
CA VAL A 125 14.05 5.47 11.09
C VAL A 125 12.68 5.52 11.75
N ALA A 126 11.63 5.89 11.03
CA ALA A 126 10.26 5.89 11.54
C ALA A 126 9.82 4.48 11.97
N LEU A 127 10.16 3.46 11.17
CA LEU A 127 9.92 2.05 11.50
C LEU A 127 10.69 1.63 12.75
N TYR A 128 11.96 2.03 12.87
CA TYR A 128 12.78 1.74 14.04
C TYR A 128 12.15 2.32 15.31
N ILE A 129 11.73 3.59 15.28
CA ILE A 129 11.06 4.24 16.40
C ILE A 129 9.73 3.54 16.72
N ALA A 130 8.91 3.24 15.71
CA ALA A 130 7.63 2.54 15.88
C ALA A 130 7.80 1.10 16.41
N ASN A 131 8.98 0.50 16.22
CA ASN A 131 9.31 -0.84 16.72
C ASN A 131 10.06 -0.84 18.06
N THR A 132 10.56 0.30 18.53
CA THR A 132 11.27 0.38 19.81
C THR A 132 10.26 0.19 20.96
N GLU A 133 10.60 -0.60 21.98
CA GLU A 133 9.69 -1.22 22.97
C GLU A 133 8.80 -0.28 23.84
N LYS A 134 8.69 1.02 23.54
CA LYS A 134 7.76 1.93 24.23
C LYS A 134 6.30 1.81 23.76
N LEU A 135 6.02 1.01 22.73
CA LEU A 135 4.66 0.68 22.23
C LEU A 135 4.38 -0.83 22.17
N LYS A 136 5.17 -1.64 22.88
CA LYS A 136 4.97 -3.09 23.01
C LYS A 136 4.18 -3.47 24.27
N ARG A 137 3.38 -2.53 24.80
CA ARG A 137 2.41 -2.78 25.86
C ARG A 137 1.03 -2.54 25.28
N GLU A 138 0.53 -3.56 24.60
CA GLU A 138 -0.84 -4.06 24.64
C GLU A 138 -0.86 -5.46 24.02
#